data_AF-A0A1A8DGR0-F1
#
_entry.id   AF-A0A1A8DGR0-F1
#
_cell.length_a   1.000
_cell.length_b   1.000
_cell.length_c   1.000
_cell.angle_alpha   90.00
_cell.angle_beta   90.00
_cell.angle_gamma   90.00
#
_symmetry.space_group_name_H-M   'P 1'
#
loop_
_entity.id
_entity.type
_entity.pdbx_description
1 polymer ?
#
loop_
_entity_poly.entity_id
_entity_poly.type
_entity_poly.pdbx_seq_one_letter_code
_entity_poly.pdbx_strand_id
1 'polypeptide(L)'
;MPTVVLMDVSLSMTRPVSQDGGEEFQRKNLAVHGLNMLFEHMASNYRLEFTALMAFSSLWELLVPFTRDYNALQEAISSLEDYDKTCIESALNGVNNVVQQEWGNGCPCQVVLVTDGSLGIGKGSLRHSLQTLKQREEDKKFPLPFPFPTKMFILCVANAEELQATDAMENLEELLRLSGGDGQIFTVDGPLCIKSVQAMFGLLIDHAYSPFHAVLHCGNLSSDVQVFPRPEPVLVDEEVEPIPRTVRADLEIVGFIEIADISSPPVISRHLVLPIAVNKDVDEMGTGATDELEEEPSASQVAGKSPNFCVLLHGSLKVEGMVALVQLGPEWFGMLYSQADSKKKSNLMMSLFEPGPDPLPWLGKITHLGPVSEAAENPYGEDDSKSPFPVQPPAKRSYAQNVTVWIKASGLQTDVQKILRNARKLPDKMQTFYKELNRLRKAALAFGFWELLKGVAELLERECTLLPDSAHPDAAFQLSHAARQLKLASSTDSQYAAFEHNIVPMRTDFSS
;
A
#
# COMPACT_ATOMS: atom_id res chain seq x y z
N MET A 1 -10.37 4.78 0.83
CA MET A 1 -10.18 5.58 2.04
C MET A 1 -11.58 5.88 2.52
N PRO A 2 -12.10 5.27 3.59
CA PRO A 2 -13.47 5.53 4.06
C PRO A 2 -13.52 6.78 4.97
N THR A 3 -14.72 7.27 5.24
CA THR A 3 -14.98 8.44 6.08
C THR A 3 -15.76 8.08 7.34
N VAL A 4 -15.35 8.60 8.50
CA VAL A 4 -16.11 8.54 9.76
C VAL A 4 -16.55 9.96 10.13
N VAL A 5 -17.86 10.19 10.17
CA VAL A 5 -18.44 11.44 10.67
C VAL A 5 -18.70 11.29 12.17
N LEU A 6 -18.12 12.19 12.97
CA LEU A 6 -18.39 12.33 14.40
C LEU A 6 -19.22 13.59 14.61
N MET A 7 -20.47 13.41 15.03
CA MET A 7 -21.38 14.50 15.32
C MET A 7 -21.50 14.71 16.84
N ASP A 8 -21.14 15.91 17.31
CA ASP A 8 -21.37 16.32 18.70
C ASP A 8 -22.87 16.53 18.93
N VAL A 9 -23.41 15.83 19.93
CA VAL A 9 -24.82 15.89 20.34
C VAL A 9 -24.95 16.32 21.81
N SER A 10 -23.90 16.92 22.37
CA SER A 10 -23.91 17.45 23.73
C SER A 10 -24.80 18.67 23.89
N LEU A 11 -25.10 19.03 25.14
CA LEU A 11 -26.01 20.13 25.46
C LEU A 11 -25.53 21.48 24.89
N SER A 12 -24.22 21.69 24.71
CA SER A 12 -23.71 22.96 24.15
C SER A 12 -24.13 23.17 22.68
N MET A 13 -24.39 22.08 21.94
CA MET A 13 -24.89 22.14 20.56
C MET A 13 -26.34 22.64 20.48
N THR A 14 -27.08 22.66 21.59
CA THR A 14 -28.45 23.22 21.66
C THR A 14 -28.47 24.74 21.83
N ARG A 15 -27.31 25.40 21.96
CA ARG A 15 -27.23 26.86 22.07
C ARG A 15 -27.84 27.55 20.85
N PRO A 16 -28.60 28.65 21.03
CA PRO A 16 -29.17 29.40 19.93
C PRO A 16 -28.08 30.12 19.11
N VAL A 17 -28.33 30.27 17.82
CA VAL A 17 -27.42 30.87 16.83
C VAL A 17 -27.59 32.39 16.73
N SER A 18 -28.79 32.91 16.95
CA SER A 18 -29.12 34.34 16.89
C SER A 18 -29.87 34.77 18.15
N GLN A 19 -29.49 35.92 18.72
CA GLN A 19 -30.28 36.61 19.76
C GLN A 19 -31.24 37.66 19.17
N ASP A 20 -31.06 38.08 17.90
CA ASP A 20 -31.71 39.27 17.32
C ASP A 20 -32.47 39.04 15.98
N GLY A 21 -32.74 37.80 15.58
CA GLY A 21 -33.43 37.48 14.31
C GLY A 21 -34.46 36.36 14.45
N GLY A 22 -35.62 36.49 13.81
CA GLY A 22 -36.83 35.67 14.02
C GLY A 22 -36.79 34.18 13.63
N GLU A 23 -35.62 33.60 13.33
CA GLU A 23 -35.46 32.16 13.15
C GLU A 23 -34.56 31.59 14.26
N GLU A 24 -35.15 30.84 15.19
CA GLU A 24 -34.46 30.21 16.32
C GLU A 24 -33.77 28.90 15.91
N PHE A 25 -32.64 28.99 15.20
CA PHE A 25 -31.79 27.82 14.97
C PHE A 25 -30.87 27.55 16.16
N GLN A 26 -30.68 26.28 16.50
CA GLN A 26 -29.60 25.81 17.37
C GLN A 26 -28.37 25.43 16.54
N ARG A 27 -27.19 25.40 17.17
CA ARG A 27 -25.94 24.98 16.49
C ARG A 27 -26.04 23.58 15.89
N LYS A 28 -26.72 22.67 16.60
CA LYS A 28 -27.06 21.33 16.11
C LYS A 28 -27.81 21.39 14.78
N ASN A 29 -28.80 22.27 14.63
CA ASN A 29 -29.55 22.37 13.38
C ASN A 29 -28.64 22.81 12.21
N LEU A 30 -27.70 23.72 12.45
CA LEU A 30 -26.75 24.15 11.42
C LEU A 30 -25.78 23.01 11.05
N ALA A 31 -25.26 22.28 12.04
CA ALA A 31 -24.41 21.12 11.82
C ALA A 31 -25.11 20.05 10.97
N VAL A 32 -26.38 19.76 11.27
CA VAL A 32 -27.22 18.83 10.48
C VAL A 32 -27.38 19.32 9.04
N HIS A 33 -27.63 20.62 8.82
CA HIS A 33 -27.71 21.18 7.46
C HIS A 33 -26.39 21.05 6.69
N GLY A 34 -25.25 21.32 7.34
CA GLY A 34 -23.94 21.15 6.72
C GLY A 34 -23.63 19.68 6.36
N LEU A 35 -23.95 18.75 7.26
CA LEU A 35 -23.78 17.32 7.01
C LEU A 35 -24.71 16.78 5.93
N ASN A 36 -25.95 17.27 5.84
CA ASN A 36 -26.84 16.95 4.72
C ASN A 36 -26.24 17.40 3.39
N MET A 37 -25.69 18.61 3.31
CA MET A 37 -24.99 19.09 2.11
C MET A 37 -23.80 18.18 1.74
N LEU A 38 -23.01 17.74 2.73
CA LEU A 38 -21.91 16.79 2.50
C LEU A 38 -22.43 15.45 1.96
N PHE A 39 -23.46 14.88 2.59
CA PHE A 39 -24.02 13.60 2.15
C PHE A 39 -24.67 13.67 0.78
N GLU A 40 -25.36 14.76 0.43
CA GLU A 40 -25.90 15.01 -0.92
C GLU A 40 -24.79 15.06 -1.97
N HIS A 41 -23.69 15.76 -1.67
CA HIS A 41 -22.52 15.81 -2.54
C HIS A 41 -21.90 14.42 -2.72
N MET A 42 -21.70 13.67 -1.63
CA MET A 42 -21.13 12.32 -1.69
C MET A 42 -22.03 11.34 -2.45
N ALA A 43 -23.35 11.41 -2.24
CA ALA A 43 -24.34 10.62 -2.98
C ALA A 43 -24.34 10.92 -4.49
N SER A 44 -23.95 12.13 -4.88
CA SER A 44 -23.94 12.55 -6.29
C SER A 44 -22.59 12.30 -6.96
N ASN A 45 -21.50 12.69 -6.30
CA ASN A 45 -20.16 12.84 -6.89
C ASN A 45 -19.13 11.86 -6.34
N TYR A 46 -19.38 11.27 -5.16
CA TYR A 46 -18.41 10.43 -4.43
C TYR A 46 -19.02 9.10 -3.95
N ARG A 47 -19.91 8.52 -4.77
CA ARG A 47 -20.81 7.39 -4.45
C ARG A 47 -20.15 6.11 -3.92
N LEU A 48 -18.87 5.92 -4.20
CA LEU A 48 -18.14 4.71 -3.82
C LEU A 48 -17.50 4.80 -2.44
N GLU A 49 -17.48 5.98 -1.85
CA GLU A 49 -16.97 6.24 -0.51
C GLU A 49 -17.85 5.57 0.54
N PHE A 50 -17.23 4.82 1.44
CA PHE A 50 -17.92 4.27 2.59
C PHE A 50 -17.88 5.29 3.72
N THR A 51 -19.06 5.63 4.24
CA THR A 51 -19.21 6.61 5.31
C THR A 51 -19.92 5.96 6.49
N ALA A 52 -19.38 6.17 7.70
CA ALA A 52 -20.03 5.83 8.96
C ALA A 52 -20.45 7.10 9.70
N LEU A 53 -21.55 7.05 10.44
CA LEU A 53 -22.02 8.15 11.29
C LEU A 53 -22.00 7.72 12.76
N MET A 54 -21.28 8.49 13.56
CA MET A 54 -21.17 8.33 14.99
C MET A 54 -21.66 9.61 15.67
N ALA A 55 -22.42 9.47 16.75
CA ALA A 55 -22.79 10.59 17.62
C ALA A 55 -22.06 10.47 18.96
N PHE A 56 -21.69 11.59 19.56
CA PHE A 56 -21.03 11.58 20.86
C PHE A 56 -21.45 12.72 21.77
N SER A 57 -21.46 12.41 23.06
CA SER A 57 -21.57 13.31 24.21
C SER A 57 -20.66 12.75 25.30
N SER A 58 -21.18 12.29 26.44
CA SER A 58 -20.38 11.66 27.50
C SER A 58 -19.95 10.24 27.13
N LEU A 59 -20.79 9.59 26.33
CA LEU A 59 -20.57 8.33 25.64
C LEU A 59 -20.61 8.58 24.13
N TRP A 60 -20.25 7.57 23.34
CA TRP A 60 -20.41 7.58 21.89
C TRP A 60 -21.30 6.41 21.45
N GLU A 61 -21.98 6.60 20.33
CA GLU A 61 -22.80 5.59 19.68
C GLU A 61 -22.52 5.57 18.18
N LEU A 62 -22.42 4.37 17.61
CA LEU A 62 -22.40 4.18 16.16
C LEU A 62 -23.84 4.13 15.65
N LEU A 63 -24.30 5.23 15.08
CA LEU A 63 -25.67 5.35 14.56
C LEU A 63 -25.83 4.61 13.24
N VAL A 64 -24.85 4.76 12.35
CA VAL A 64 -24.84 4.11 11.04
C VAL A 64 -23.44 3.52 10.80
N PRO A 65 -23.32 2.18 10.63
CA PRO A 65 -22.06 1.56 10.26
C PRO A 65 -21.62 1.98 8.85
N PHE A 66 -20.40 1.64 8.43
CA PHE A 66 -19.89 2.00 7.11
C PHE A 66 -20.85 1.57 5.99
N THR A 67 -21.37 2.54 5.26
CA THR A 67 -22.33 2.34 4.18
C THR A 67 -22.06 3.28 3.01
N ARG A 68 -22.64 2.93 1.86
CA ARG A 68 -22.76 3.83 0.69
C ARG A 68 -24.18 4.36 0.54
N ASP A 69 -25.08 3.95 1.43
CA ASP A 69 -26.46 4.43 1.47
C ASP A 69 -26.52 5.76 2.21
N TYR A 70 -26.35 6.85 1.44
CA TYR A 70 -26.39 8.20 1.97
C TYR A 70 -27.79 8.62 2.43
N ASN A 71 -28.85 7.96 1.97
CA ASN A 71 -30.20 8.23 2.47
C ASN A 71 -30.33 7.78 3.93
N ALA A 72 -29.79 6.59 4.27
CA ALA A 72 -29.78 6.10 5.65
C ALA A 72 -28.98 7.04 6.59
N LEU A 73 -27.88 7.62 6.11
CA LEU A 73 -27.09 8.62 6.86
C LEU A 73 -27.90 9.91 7.10
N GLN A 74 -28.64 10.39 6.10
CA GLN A 74 -29.50 11.57 6.18
C GLN A 74 -30.74 11.35 7.09
N GLU A 75 -31.31 10.14 7.07
CA GLU A 75 -32.40 9.78 7.98
C GLU A 75 -31.93 9.76 9.43
N ALA A 76 -30.78 9.11 9.70
CA ALA A 76 -30.23 9.00 11.04
C ALA A 76 -29.83 10.35 11.64
N ILE A 77 -29.28 11.26 10.84
CA ILE A 77 -28.89 12.60 11.31
C ILE A 77 -30.10 13.49 11.60
N SER A 78 -31.24 13.24 10.94
CA SER A 78 -32.49 13.98 11.17
C SER A 78 -33.16 13.61 12.50
N SER A 79 -32.87 12.43 13.05
CA SER A 79 -33.45 11.90 14.29
C SER A 79 -32.51 11.94 15.49
N LEU A 80 -31.50 12.82 15.50
CA LEU A 80 -30.55 12.91 16.62
C LEU A 80 -31.22 13.40 17.91
N GLU A 81 -30.93 12.73 19.01
CA GLU A 81 -31.29 13.17 20.37
C GLU A 81 -30.28 14.19 20.93
N ASP A 82 -30.66 14.88 22.00
CA ASP A 82 -29.79 15.81 22.73
C ASP A 82 -29.30 15.15 24.02
N TYR A 83 -28.01 15.29 24.31
CA TYR A 83 -27.36 14.66 25.46
C TYR A 83 -26.61 15.67 26.33
N ASP A 84 -25.77 15.17 27.23
CA ASP A 84 -25.21 15.90 28.37
C ASP A 84 -23.92 16.69 28.06
N LYS A 85 -22.75 16.08 28.14
CA LYS A 85 -21.43 16.75 28.12
C LYS A 85 -20.53 16.19 27.03
N THR A 86 -19.76 17.04 26.37
CA THR A 86 -18.78 16.62 25.36
C THR A 86 -17.64 15.78 25.95
N CYS A 87 -17.31 14.65 25.32
CA CYS A 87 -16.16 13.78 25.64
C CYS A 87 -15.45 13.29 24.37
N ILE A 88 -14.66 14.17 23.75
CA ILE A 88 -13.98 13.90 22.46
C ILE A 88 -13.06 12.68 22.54
N GLU A 89 -12.35 12.49 23.65
CA GLU A 89 -11.46 11.33 23.81
C GLU A 89 -12.22 10.00 23.72
N SER A 90 -13.44 9.92 24.28
CA SER A 90 -14.26 8.71 24.20
C SER A 90 -14.71 8.46 22.76
N ALA A 91 -15.11 9.51 22.04
CA ALA A 91 -15.49 9.43 20.63
C ALA A 91 -14.34 8.95 19.74
N LEU A 92 -13.12 9.46 19.94
CA LEU A 92 -11.93 9.04 19.20
C LEU A 92 -11.54 7.59 19.48
N ASN A 93 -11.76 7.09 20.70
CA ASN A 93 -11.64 5.64 20.97
C ASN A 93 -12.69 4.83 20.20
N GLY A 94 -13.91 5.35 20.06
CA GLY A 94 -14.94 4.74 19.22
C GLY A 94 -14.52 4.66 17.76
N VAL A 95 -13.97 5.74 17.20
CA VAL A 95 -13.45 5.76 15.81
C VAL A 95 -12.39 4.69 15.62
N ASN A 96 -11.46 4.58 16.56
CA ASN A 96 -10.43 3.54 16.56
C ASN A 96 -11.04 2.14 16.42
N ASN A 97 -12.04 1.84 17.25
CA ASN A 97 -12.68 0.53 17.25
C ASN A 97 -13.42 0.26 15.92
N VAL A 98 -14.22 1.22 15.46
CA VAL A 98 -15.05 1.09 14.25
C VAL A 98 -14.18 0.92 13.00
N VAL A 99 -13.12 1.71 12.86
CA VAL A 99 -12.22 1.62 11.69
C VAL A 99 -11.42 0.32 11.70
N GLN A 100 -10.82 -0.05 12.83
CA GLN A 100 -10.00 -1.26 12.90
C GLN A 100 -10.82 -2.53 12.72
N GLN A 101 -12.06 -2.55 13.21
CA GLN A 101 -12.96 -3.70 13.08
C GLN A 101 -13.34 -3.97 11.62
N GLU A 102 -13.54 -2.93 10.81
CA GLU A 102 -14.01 -3.05 9.42
C GLU A 102 -12.86 -3.05 8.40
N TRP A 103 -11.86 -2.19 8.58
CA TRP A 103 -10.81 -1.94 7.59
C TRP A 103 -9.40 -2.30 8.05
N GLY A 104 -9.22 -2.64 9.33
CA GLY A 104 -7.91 -2.89 9.94
C GLY A 104 -7.02 -1.64 10.00
N ASN A 105 -5.70 -1.83 10.11
CA ASN A 105 -4.75 -0.73 10.37
C ASN A 105 -4.10 -0.15 9.11
N GLY A 106 -4.30 -0.80 7.95
CA GLY A 106 -3.62 -0.43 6.70
C GLY A 106 -4.43 0.47 5.77
N CYS A 107 -5.71 0.70 6.07
CA CYS A 107 -6.60 1.49 5.22
C CYS A 107 -6.58 2.96 5.65
N PRO A 108 -6.17 3.90 4.78
CA PRO A 108 -6.28 5.32 5.09
C PRO A 108 -7.72 5.72 5.33
N CYS A 109 -8.03 6.49 6.37
CA CYS A 109 -9.38 6.92 6.73
C CYS A 109 -9.46 8.45 6.91
N GLN A 110 -10.62 9.03 6.67
CA GLN A 110 -10.90 10.44 6.98
C GLN A 110 -11.83 10.51 8.18
N VAL A 111 -11.53 11.38 9.14
CA VAL A 111 -12.37 11.63 10.31
C VAL A 111 -12.89 13.05 10.24
N VAL A 112 -14.21 13.21 10.18
CA VAL A 112 -14.89 14.50 10.10
C VAL A 112 -15.57 14.77 11.44
N LEU A 113 -14.94 15.57 12.30
CA LEU A 113 -15.45 15.95 13.60
C LEU A 113 -16.27 17.24 13.50
N VAL A 114 -17.57 17.17 13.78
CA VAL A 114 -18.47 18.33 13.79
C VAL A 114 -18.86 18.65 15.23
N THR A 115 -18.48 19.84 15.70
CA THR A 115 -18.73 20.30 17.09
C THR A 115 -18.90 21.82 17.11
N ASP A 116 -19.33 22.39 18.22
CA ASP A 116 -19.36 23.84 18.45
C ASP A 116 -18.06 24.36 19.10
N GLY A 117 -17.06 23.49 19.29
CA GLY A 117 -15.79 23.81 19.93
C GLY A 117 -15.82 23.73 21.46
N SER A 118 -16.94 23.29 22.06
CA SER A 118 -17.00 23.03 23.48
C SER A 118 -16.04 21.91 23.88
N LEU A 119 -15.08 22.22 24.75
CA LEU A 119 -14.09 21.25 25.22
C LEU A 119 -14.65 20.26 26.24
N GLY A 120 -15.90 20.41 26.68
CA GLY A 120 -16.48 19.67 27.80
C GLY A 120 -15.98 20.13 29.18
N ILE A 121 -16.46 19.48 30.24
CA ILE A 121 -16.18 19.87 31.64
C ILE A 121 -15.62 18.71 32.49
N GLY A 122 -14.66 19.05 33.36
CA GLY A 122 -14.11 18.14 34.36
C GLY A 122 -13.32 16.94 33.80
N LYS A 123 -13.43 15.79 34.48
CA LYS A 123 -12.81 14.54 34.02
C LYS A 123 -13.55 14.04 32.78
N GLY A 124 -12.90 14.13 31.62
CA GLY A 124 -13.45 13.84 30.29
C GLY A 124 -13.49 15.03 29.34
N SER A 125 -13.17 16.25 29.81
CA SER A 125 -12.97 17.39 28.90
C SER A 125 -11.69 17.22 28.09
N LEU A 126 -11.69 17.72 26.86
CA LEU A 126 -10.52 17.68 25.98
C LEU A 126 -9.32 18.35 26.66
N ARG A 127 -9.54 19.50 27.32
CA ARG A 127 -8.49 20.21 28.08
C ARG A 127 -7.83 19.33 29.14
N HIS A 128 -8.64 18.59 29.92
CA HIS A 128 -8.12 17.68 30.94
C HIS A 128 -7.37 16.50 30.31
N SER A 129 -7.91 15.97 29.21
CA SER A 129 -7.31 14.85 28.50
C SER A 129 -5.94 15.20 27.93
N LEU A 130 -5.79 16.37 27.31
CA LEU A 130 -4.52 16.86 26.78
C LEU A 130 -3.50 17.15 27.89
N GLN A 131 -3.93 17.77 29.00
CA GLN A 131 -3.02 18.02 30.15
C GLN A 131 -2.48 16.75 30.79
N THR A 132 -3.23 15.64 30.73
CA THR A 132 -2.86 14.37 31.35
C THR A 132 -2.10 13.41 30.43
N LEU A 133 -1.83 13.78 29.17
CA LEU A 133 -1.18 12.93 28.15
C LEU A 133 0.06 12.19 28.67
N LYS A 134 0.99 12.90 29.31
CA LYS A 134 2.28 12.36 29.78
C LYS A 134 2.19 11.51 31.05
N GLN A 135 1.06 11.55 31.74
CA GLN A 135 0.87 10.93 33.05
C GLN A 135 0.15 9.58 32.97
N ARG A 136 -0.22 9.14 31.77
CA ARG A 136 -1.05 7.95 31.54
C ARG A 136 -0.20 6.70 31.39
N GLU A 137 -0.67 5.62 32.01
CA GLU A 137 -0.15 4.26 31.85
C GLU A 137 -0.53 3.69 30.48
N GLU A 138 0.13 2.60 30.04
CA GLU A 138 -0.05 2.05 28.69
C GLU A 138 -1.49 1.66 28.36
N ASP A 139 -2.25 1.19 29.35
CA ASP A 139 -3.65 0.74 29.19
C ASP A 139 -4.65 1.92 29.07
N LYS A 140 -4.20 3.16 29.23
CA LYS A 140 -5.01 4.39 29.12
C LYS A 140 -4.38 5.42 28.18
N LYS A 141 -3.67 4.94 27.16
CA LYS A 141 -3.11 5.79 26.11
C LYS A 141 -4.22 6.59 25.45
N PHE A 142 -3.88 7.84 25.15
CA PHE A 142 -4.76 8.71 24.39
C PHE A 142 -4.92 8.13 22.97
N PRO A 143 -6.10 8.20 22.35
CA PRO A 143 -6.41 7.51 21.10
C PRO A 143 -5.66 8.04 19.87
N LEU A 144 -4.92 9.15 20.01
CA LEU A 144 -4.10 9.74 18.95
C LEU A 144 -2.59 9.55 19.24
N PRO A 145 -1.76 9.35 18.20
CA PRO A 145 -2.15 9.21 16.79
C PRO A 145 -2.93 7.92 16.53
N PHE A 146 -3.82 7.95 15.54
CA PHE A 146 -4.54 6.76 15.11
C PHE A 146 -3.53 5.69 14.60
N PRO A 147 -3.82 4.40 14.80
CA PRO A 147 -2.96 3.31 14.34
C PRO A 147 -3.13 3.00 12.84
N PHE A 148 -3.96 3.78 12.15
CA PHE A 148 -4.15 3.77 10.69
C PHE A 148 -3.90 5.18 10.13
N PRO A 149 -3.46 5.30 8.87
CA PRO A 149 -3.26 6.60 8.24
C PRO A 149 -4.57 7.40 8.26
N THR A 150 -4.55 8.61 8.81
CA THR A 150 -5.77 9.37 9.03
C THR A 150 -5.62 10.83 8.63
N LYS A 151 -6.64 11.38 7.96
CA LYS A 151 -6.84 12.83 7.86
C LYS A 151 -7.96 13.26 8.80
N MET A 152 -7.71 14.23 9.67
CA MET A 152 -8.70 14.72 10.63
C MET A 152 -9.19 16.12 10.26
N PHE A 153 -10.46 16.23 9.88
CA PHE A 153 -11.12 17.51 9.60
C PHE A 153 -12.03 17.87 10.76
N ILE A 154 -11.82 19.05 11.35
CA ILE A 154 -12.62 19.53 12.49
C ILE A 154 -13.45 20.72 12.02
N LEU A 155 -14.77 20.56 11.97
CA LEU A 155 -15.71 21.61 11.59
C LEU A 155 -16.35 22.18 12.85
N CYS A 156 -16.00 23.43 13.13
CA CYS A 156 -16.49 24.17 14.28
C CYS A 156 -17.70 25.02 13.89
N VAL A 157 -18.87 24.70 14.42
CA VAL A 157 -20.09 25.53 14.33
C VAL A 157 -20.00 26.69 15.33
N ALA A 158 -18.93 27.46 15.18
CA ALA A 158 -18.55 28.63 15.97
C ALA A 158 -17.63 29.50 15.11
N ASN A 159 -17.59 30.79 15.42
CA ASN A 159 -16.63 31.71 14.80
C ASN A 159 -15.27 31.61 15.50
N ALA A 160 -14.21 32.06 14.81
CA ALA A 160 -12.85 32.01 15.36
C ALA A 160 -12.70 32.81 16.67
N GLU A 161 -13.40 33.95 16.79
CA GLU A 161 -13.36 34.80 17.99
C GLU A 161 -13.90 34.07 19.24
N GLU A 162 -15.00 33.32 19.11
CA GLU A 162 -15.58 32.52 20.20
C GLU A 162 -14.64 31.39 20.63
N LEU A 163 -14.02 30.71 19.67
CA LEU A 163 -13.08 29.62 19.95
C LEU A 163 -11.81 30.13 20.64
N GLN A 164 -11.30 31.29 20.22
CA GLN A 164 -10.15 31.93 20.85
C GLN A 164 -10.48 32.42 22.27
N ALA A 165 -11.67 32.99 22.49
CA ALA A 165 -12.09 33.45 23.81
C ALA A 165 -12.18 32.34 24.87
N THR A 166 -12.37 31.09 24.43
CA THR A 166 -12.56 29.92 25.30
C THR A 166 -11.36 28.99 25.35
N ASP A 167 -10.22 29.35 24.74
CA ASP A 167 -9.03 28.49 24.60
C ASP A 167 -9.33 27.21 23.77
N ALA A 168 -10.48 27.15 23.10
CA ALA A 168 -10.89 25.98 22.33
C ALA A 168 -10.00 25.77 21.10
N MET A 169 -9.61 26.86 20.44
CA MET A 169 -8.77 26.81 19.23
C MET A 169 -7.43 26.11 19.50
N GLU A 170 -6.70 26.50 20.55
CA GLU A 170 -5.40 25.92 20.90
C GLU A 170 -5.51 24.41 21.21
N ASN A 171 -6.58 24.00 21.90
CA ASN A 171 -6.81 22.60 22.24
C ASN A 171 -7.18 21.76 21.00
N LEU A 172 -7.91 22.32 20.04
CA LEU A 172 -8.24 21.65 18.77
C LEU A 172 -7.02 21.56 17.84
N GLU A 173 -6.18 22.60 17.80
CA GLU A 173 -4.90 22.59 17.08
C GLU A 173 -3.94 21.53 17.64
N GLU A 174 -3.84 21.43 18.98
CA GLU A 174 -3.06 20.37 19.62
C GLU A 174 -3.62 18.97 19.32
N LEU A 175 -4.94 18.82 19.24
CA LEU A 175 -5.57 17.57 18.85
C LEU A 175 -5.18 17.17 17.42
N LEU A 176 -5.22 18.10 16.47
CA LEU A 176 -4.78 17.89 15.09
C LEU A 176 -3.28 17.56 15.00
N ARG A 177 -2.46 18.23 15.81
CA ARG A 177 -1.02 17.92 15.90
C ARG A 177 -0.77 16.50 16.38
N LEU A 178 -1.55 16.02 17.36
CA LEU A 178 -1.45 14.66 17.88
C LEU A 178 -1.97 13.60 16.91
N SER A 179 -2.89 13.93 16.00
CA SER A 179 -3.34 13.01 14.95
C SER A 179 -2.31 12.80 13.83
N GLY A 180 -1.20 13.54 13.85
CA GLY A 180 -0.14 13.49 12.83
C GLY A 180 -0.01 14.78 12.01
N GLY A 181 -0.88 15.78 12.23
CA GLY A 181 -0.89 17.04 11.50
C GLY A 181 -1.60 17.00 10.14
N ASP A 182 -1.95 15.81 9.65
CA ASP A 182 -2.71 15.64 8.41
C ASP A 182 -4.19 15.95 8.64
N GLY A 183 -4.63 17.13 8.17
CA GLY A 183 -6.01 17.59 8.31
C GLY A 183 -6.13 19.12 8.44
N GLN A 184 -7.32 19.60 8.77
CA GLN A 184 -7.60 21.04 8.86
C GLN A 184 -8.76 21.34 9.82
N ILE A 185 -8.65 22.46 10.54
CA ILE A 185 -9.75 23.04 11.31
C ILE A 185 -10.48 24.05 10.42
N PHE A 186 -11.80 23.90 10.33
CA PHE A 186 -12.69 24.81 9.62
C PHE A 186 -13.55 25.54 10.65
N THR A 187 -13.54 26.87 10.58
CA THR A 187 -14.36 27.75 11.41
C THR A 187 -15.34 28.52 10.55
N VAL A 188 -16.40 29.05 11.17
CA VAL A 188 -17.37 29.87 10.45
C VAL A 188 -16.83 31.30 10.28
N ASP A 189 -16.74 31.75 9.03
CA ASP A 189 -16.42 33.13 8.69
C ASP A 189 -17.67 34.02 8.76
N GLY A 190 -17.65 34.99 9.67
CA GLY A 190 -18.73 35.97 9.84
C GLY A 190 -19.86 35.50 10.78
N PRO A 191 -21.11 35.98 10.57
CA PRO A 191 -22.22 35.66 11.46
C PRO A 191 -22.64 34.20 11.29
N LEU A 192 -22.79 33.51 12.42
CA LEU A 192 -23.21 32.12 12.46
C LEU A 192 -24.62 32.00 11.87
N CYS A 193 -24.73 31.34 10.71
CA CYS A 193 -25.98 31.13 9.99
C CYS A 193 -25.85 29.96 9.00
N ILE A 194 -26.96 29.49 8.44
CA ILE A 194 -26.98 28.37 7.46
C ILE A 194 -26.00 28.62 6.32
N LYS A 195 -26.00 29.82 5.72
CA LYS A 195 -25.13 30.15 4.58
C LYS A 195 -23.65 30.02 4.92
N SER A 196 -23.26 30.52 6.09
CA SER A 196 -21.86 30.49 6.56
C SER A 196 -21.39 29.06 6.86
N VAL A 197 -22.26 28.20 7.38
CA VAL A 197 -21.96 26.78 7.61
C VAL A 197 -21.92 26.00 6.30
N GLN A 198 -22.83 26.27 5.35
CA GLN A 198 -22.76 25.70 4.01
C GLN A 198 -21.45 26.06 3.30
N ALA A 199 -20.99 27.31 3.42
CA ALA A 199 -19.69 27.72 2.88
C ALA A 199 -18.54 26.94 3.53
N MET A 200 -18.56 26.77 4.86
CA MET A 200 -17.57 25.97 5.59
C MET A 200 -17.52 24.51 5.13
N PHE A 201 -18.68 23.85 4.96
CA PHE A 201 -18.75 22.49 4.41
C PHE A 201 -18.37 22.43 2.92
N GLY A 202 -18.65 23.48 2.15
CA GLY A 202 -18.17 23.62 0.77
C GLY A 202 -16.64 23.59 0.69
N LEU A 203 -15.95 24.30 1.59
CA LEU A 203 -14.49 24.25 1.67
C LEU A 203 -13.97 22.84 1.99
N LEU A 204 -14.63 22.11 2.89
CA LEU A 204 -14.30 20.69 3.15
C LEU A 204 -14.48 19.85 1.89
N ILE A 205 -15.61 20.01 1.19
CA ILE A 205 -15.92 19.27 -0.03
C ILE A 205 -14.84 19.50 -1.09
N ASP A 206 -14.48 20.75 -1.34
CA ASP A 206 -13.47 21.13 -2.32
C ASP A 206 -12.09 20.57 -1.96
N HIS A 207 -11.78 20.54 -0.65
CA HIS A 207 -10.50 20.06 -0.15
C HIS A 207 -10.37 18.53 -0.16
N ALA A 208 -11.37 17.80 0.32
CA ALA A 208 -11.27 16.37 0.65
C ALA A 208 -12.13 15.44 -0.23
N TYR A 209 -13.21 15.96 -0.83
CA TYR A 209 -14.23 15.17 -1.55
C TYR A 209 -14.44 15.61 -3.00
N SER A 210 -13.45 16.30 -3.58
CA SER A 210 -13.44 16.67 -4.98
C SER A 210 -12.98 15.49 -5.85
N PRO A 211 -13.82 14.98 -6.77
CA PRO A 211 -13.48 13.82 -7.60
C PRO A 211 -12.30 14.12 -8.52
N PHE A 212 -11.43 13.13 -8.73
CA PHE A 212 -10.32 13.26 -9.66
C PHE A 212 -10.75 12.82 -11.06
N HIS A 213 -10.90 13.78 -11.97
CA HIS A 213 -11.16 13.53 -13.38
C HIS A 213 -9.85 13.50 -14.16
N ALA A 214 -9.75 12.54 -15.07
CA ALA A 214 -8.59 12.30 -15.91
C ALA A 214 -9.04 11.83 -17.30
N VAL A 215 -8.13 11.86 -18.26
CA VAL A 215 -8.33 11.29 -19.59
C VAL A 215 -7.38 10.11 -19.75
N LEU A 216 -7.95 8.93 -19.98
CA LEU A 216 -7.18 7.72 -20.22
C LEU A 216 -6.91 7.56 -21.71
N HIS A 217 -5.63 7.50 -22.07
CA HIS A 217 -5.14 7.40 -23.45
C HIS A 217 -4.42 6.09 -23.72
N CYS A 218 -4.62 5.53 -24.90
CA CYS A 218 -3.82 4.47 -25.49
C CYS A 218 -3.63 4.77 -26.98
N GLY A 219 -2.60 5.54 -27.31
CA GLY A 219 -2.46 6.15 -28.63
C GLY A 219 -3.67 7.03 -28.96
N ASN A 220 -4.40 6.70 -30.02
CA ASN A 220 -5.58 7.46 -30.47
C ASN A 220 -6.88 7.06 -29.74
N LEU A 221 -6.86 6.02 -28.90
CA LEU A 221 -8.02 5.64 -28.10
C LEU A 221 -8.03 6.47 -26.82
N SER A 222 -9.16 7.10 -26.52
CA SER A 222 -9.30 7.93 -25.32
C SER A 222 -10.67 7.73 -24.65
N SER A 223 -10.70 7.88 -23.33
CA SER A 223 -11.95 8.03 -22.57
C SER A 223 -11.73 8.95 -21.38
N ASP A 224 -12.72 9.79 -21.10
CA ASP A 224 -12.79 10.52 -19.84
C ASP A 224 -13.10 9.54 -18.71
N VAL A 225 -12.37 9.68 -17.60
CA VAL A 225 -12.42 8.76 -16.46
C VAL A 225 -12.38 9.47 -15.13
N GLN A 226 -13.00 8.86 -14.14
CA GLN A 226 -12.87 9.20 -12.73
C GLN A 226 -11.93 8.19 -12.06
N VAL A 227 -10.93 8.68 -11.35
CA VAL A 227 -10.04 7.86 -10.52
C VAL A 227 -10.49 7.96 -9.07
N PHE A 228 -10.86 6.82 -8.47
CA PHE A 228 -11.44 6.77 -7.13
C PHE A 228 -10.74 5.75 -6.21
N PRO A 229 -10.36 6.10 -4.96
CA PRO A 229 -10.41 7.44 -4.38
C PRO A 229 -9.42 8.37 -5.11
N ARG A 230 -9.48 9.67 -4.85
CA ARG A 230 -8.50 10.62 -5.39
C ARG A 230 -7.07 10.19 -5.02
N PRO A 231 -6.13 10.12 -5.98
CA PRO A 231 -4.71 9.93 -5.68
C PRO A 231 -4.17 11.08 -4.83
N GLU A 232 -3.55 10.75 -3.70
CA GLU A 232 -2.87 11.72 -2.85
C GLU A 232 -1.50 12.07 -3.43
N PRO A 233 -1.02 13.32 -3.24
CA PRO A 233 0.35 13.68 -3.60
C PRO A 233 1.35 12.81 -2.83
N VAL A 234 2.36 12.29 -3.52
CA VAL A 234 3.44 11.51 -2.91
C VAL A 234 4.62 12.43 -2.65
N LEU A 235 5.04 12.55 -1.39
CA LEU A 235 6.23 13.27 -1.00
C LEU A 235 7.45 12.40 -1.29
N VAL A 236 8.28 12.82 -2.24
CA VAL A 236 9.57 12.18 -2.51
C VAL A 236 10.63 12.97 -1.77
N ASP A 237 11.35 12.30 -0.87
CA ASP A 237 12.45 12.90 -0.11
C ASP A 237 13.67 13.03 -1.02
N GLU A 238 13.78 14.18 -1.69
CA GLU A 238 15.01 14.59 -2.37
C GLU A 238 15.85 15.41 -1.36
N GLU A 239 17.18 15.20 -1.32
CA GLU A 239 18.15 15.63 -0.28
C GLU A 239 18.13 17.11 0.15
N VAL A 240 17.31 17.97 -0.48
CA VAL A 240 17.26 19.41 -0.25
C VAL A 240 15.86 19.90 0.17
N GLU A 241 14.77 19.35 -0.37
CA GLU A 241 13.37 19.67 -0.02
C GLU A 241 12.41 18.60 -0.60
N PRO A 242 11.43 18.08 0.16
CA PRO A 242 10.48 17.11 -0.35
C PRO A 242 9.55 17.76 -1.38
N ILE A 243 9.60 17.29 -2.63
CA ILE A 243 8.73 17.79 -3.71
C ILE A 243 7.49 16.89 -3.80
N PRO A 244 6.27 17.43 -3.62
CA PRO A 244 5.05 16.64 -3.81
C PRO A 244 4.86 16.30 -5.29
N ARG A 245 4.85 15.00 -5.61
CA ARG A 245 4.50 14.50 -6.95
C ARG A 245 3.01 14.18 -7.01
N THR A 246 2.32 14.78 -7.98
CA THR A 246 0.89 14.55 -8.25
C THR A 246 0.70 13.76 -9.54
N VAL A 247 -0.33 12.90 -9.54
CA VAL A 247 -0.71 12.15 -10.74
C VAL A 247 -1.24 13.12 -11.79
N ARG A 248 -0.78 12.97 -13.04
CA ARG A 248 -1.27 13.77 -14.17
C ARG A 248 -2.74 13.43 -14.50
N ALA A 249 -3.46 14.43 -15.01
CA ALA A 249 -4.81 14.24 -15.54
C ALA A 249 -4.79 13.44 -16.86
N ASP A 250 -3.74 13.56 -17.66
CA ASP A 250 -3.56 12.77 -18.88
C ASP A 250 -2.82 11.47 -18.53
N LEU A 251 -3.56 10.37 -18.51
CA LEU A 251 -3.07 9.03 -18.19
C LEU A 251 -2.72 8.28 -19.48
N GLU A 252 -1.44 8.24 -19.82
CA GLU A 252 -0.97 7.62 -21.06
C GLU A 252 -0.54 6.17 -20.84
N ILE A 253 -1.18 5.23 -21.54
CA ILE A 253 -0.76 3.83 -21.58
C ILE A 253 0.46 3.70 -22.50
N VAL A 254 1.56 3.20 -21.94
CA VAL A 254 2.85 3.10 -22.64
C VAL A 254 3.22 1.66 -23.05
N GLY A 255 2.47 0.66 -22.59
CA GLY A 255 2.71 -0.73 -22.96
C GLY A 255 1.84 -1.71 -22.17
N PHE A 256 1.98 -2.99 -22.49
CA PHE A 256 1.27 -4.09 -21.84
C PHE A 256 2.26 -5.16 -21.38
N ILE A 257 1.99 -5.77 -20.22
CA ILE A 257 2.82 -6.82 -19.62
C ILE A 257 1.89 -7.92 -19.11
N GLU A 258 2.31 -9.18 -19.20
CA GLU A 258 1.55 -10.30 -18.61
C GLU A 258 1.46 -10.19 -17.09
N ILE A 259 0.34 -10.66 -16.52
CA ILE A 259 0.18 -10.74 -15.06
C ILE A 259 1.27 -11.62 -14.42
N ALA A 260 1.75 -12.64 -15.13
CA ALA A 260 2.84 -13.50 -14.66
C ALA A 260 4.17 -12.73 -14.51
N ASP A 261 4.47 -11.83 -15.45
CA ASP A 261 5.71 -11.05 -15.49
C ASP A 261 5.70 -9.86 -14.51
N ILE A 262 4.56 -9.15 -14.41
CA ILE A 262 4.41 -8.08 -13.42
C ILE A 262 4.39 -8.64 -11.98
N SER A 263 3.92 -9.88 -11.83
CA SER A 263 3.80 -10.60 -10.56
C SER A 263 2.86 -9.89 -9.57
N SER A 264 3.32 -9.59 -8.36
CA SER A 264 2.58 -8.87 -7.32
C SER A 264 3.42 -7.69 -6.83
N PRO A 265 3.49 -6.60 -7.61
CA PRO A 265 4.37 -5.48 -7.30
C PRO A 265 3.92 -4.76 -6.03
N PRO A 266 4.86 -4.21 -5.22
CA PRO A 266 4.52 -3.25 -4.19
C PRO A 266 3.94 -1.99 -4.86
N VAL A 267 2.86 -1.47 -4.29
CA VAL A 267 2.13 -0.31 -4.83
C VAL A 267 1.82 0.64 -3.68
N ILE A 268 1.85 1.94 -3.94
CA ILE A 268 1.53 2.98 -2.95
C ILE A 268 0.04 2.93 -2.62
N SER A 269 -0.79 2.92 -3.67
CA SER A 269 -2.24 3.01 -3.56
C SER A 269 -2.94 2.38 -4.75
N ARG A 270 -4.22 2.07 -4.57
CA ARG A 270 -5.09 1.44 -5.56
C ARG A 270 -6.34 2.27 -5.77
N HIS A 271 -6.74 2.42 -7.03
CA HIS A 271 -7.82 3.27 -7.44
C HIS A 271 -8.69 2.57 -8.48
N LEU A 272 -10.00 2.64 -8.34
CA LEU A 272 -10.94 2.31 -9.41
C LEU A 272 -10.84 3.36 -10.51
N VAL A 273 -10.90 2.91 -11.77
CA VAL A 273 -10.97 3.78 -12.94
C VAL A 273 -12.32 3.58 -13.61
N LEU A 274 -13.16 4.61 -13.56
CA LEU A 274 -14.55 4.55 -14.01
C LEU A 274 -14.76 5.48 -15.20
N PRO A 275 -15.46 5.06 -16.27
CA PRO A 275 -15.79 5.96 -17.36
C PRO A 275 -16.77 7.05 -16.90
N ILE A 276 -16.54 8.29 -17.35
CA ILE A 276 -17.46 9.40 -17.15
C ILE A 276 -18.24 9.62 -18.45
N ALA A 277 -19.55 9.79 -18.35
CA ALA A 277 -20.37 10.26 -19.45
C ALA A 277 -20.20 11.78 -19.59
N VAL A 278 -19.27 12.22 -20.44
CA VAL A 278 -19.11 13.64 -20.73
C VAL A 278 -20.09 14.01 -21.84
N ASN A 279 -21.21 14.65 -21.47
CA ASN A 279 -22.07 15.31 -22.45
C ASN A 279 -21.36 16.59 -22.93
N LYS A 280 -20.68 16.52 -24.07
CA LYS A 280 -20.02 17.68 -24.68
C LYS A 280 -20.99 18.77 -25.19
N ASP A 281 -22.28 18.46 -25.30
CA ASP A 281 -23.27 19.36 -25.91
C ASP A 281 -24.00 20.29 -24.93
N VAL A 282 -23.78 20.16 -23.61
CA VAL A 282 -24.51 20.97 -22.60
C VAL A 282 -23.75 22.24 -22.19
N ASP A 283 -22.43 22.32 -22.40
CA ASP A 283 -21.63 23.49 -22.02
C ASP A 283 -21.56 24.58 -23.11
N GLU A 284 -22.00 24.32 -24.36
CA GLU A 284 -21.96 25.31 -25.45
C GLU A 284 -23.32 25.94 -25.83
N MET A 285 -24.45 25.43 -25.33
CA MET A 285 -25.76 26.00 -25.67
C MET A 285 -26.38 26.73 -24.48
N GLY A 286 -26.13 28.04 -24.44
CA GLY A 286 -26.76 28.96 -23.50
C GLY A 286 -28.29 28.84 -23.51
N THR A 287 -28.86 29.13 -22.34
CA THR A 287 -30.28 29.31 -22.04
C THR A 287 -31.12 29.83 -23.22
N GLY A 288 -31.86 28.94 -23.85
CA GLY A 288 -32.87 29.25 -24.86
C GLY A 288 -33.96 28.19 -24.85
N ALA A 289 -35.04 28.46 -24.13
CA ALA A 289 -36.22 27.60 -24.03
C ALA A 289 -36.97 27.49 -25.36
N THR A 290 -37.50 26.31 -25.67
CA THR A 290 -38.95 26.05 -25.87
C THR A 290 -39.22 24.54 -25.82
N ASP A 291 -40.29 24.19 -25.09
CA ASP A 291 -40.89 22.86 -24.93
C ASP A 291 -41.13 22.11 -26.24
N GLU A 292 -40.73 20.84 -26.31
CA GLU A 292 -41.60 19.73 -26.77
C GLU A 292 -41.27 18.45 -25.95
N LEU A 293 -42.33 17.82 -25.45
CA LEU A 293 -42.31 16.60 -24.65
C LEU A 293 -42.04 15.37 -25.53
N GLU A 294 -40.80 14.91 -25.59
CA GLU A 294 -40.47 13.50 -25.82
C GLU A 294 -39.73 12.97 -24.59
N GLU A 295 -40.01 11.73 -24.18
CA GLU A 295 -39.29 11.05 -23.10
C GLU A 295 -37.82 10.84 -23.52
N GLU A 296 -37.00 11.88 -23.31
CA GLU A 296 -35.55 11.82 -23.46
C GLU A 296 -35.02 10.66 -22.60
N PRO A 297 -34.35 9.65 -23.19
CA PRO A 297 -33.72 8.59 -22.42
C PRO A 297 -32.74 9.24 -21.44
N SER A 298 -32.79 8.86 -20.16
CA SER A 298 -31.92 9.44 -19.14
C SER A 298 -30.46 9.42 -19.60
N ALA A 299 -29.67 10.45 -19.27
CA ALA A 299 -28.28 10.60 -19.75
C ALA A 299 -27.42 9.33 -19.53
N SER A 300 -27.72 8.54 -18.50
CA SER A 300 -27.09 7.24 -18.24
C SER A 300 -27.44 6.14 -19.25
N GLN A 301 -28.65 6.14 -19.82
CA GLN A 301 -29.06 5.19 -20.85
C GLN A 301 -28.46 5.51 -22.23
N VAL A 302 -28.23 6.79 -22.53
CA VAL A 302 -27.56 7.22 -23.78
C VAL A 302 -26.07 6.88 -23.72
N ALA A 303 -25.41 7.23 -22.61
CA ALA A 303 -23.99 6.91 -22.39
C ALA A 303 -23.72 5.39 -22.32
N GLY A 304 -24.68 4.61 -21.83
CA GLY A 304 -24.57 3.14 -21.79
C GLY A 304 -24.60 2.45 -23.16
N LYS A 305 -25.01 3.15 -24.22
CA LYS A 305 -25.07 2.62 -25.60
C LYS A 305 -23.86 3.03 -26.44
N SER A 306 -23.14 4.09 -26.07
CA SER A 306 -21.93 4.50 -26.75
C SER A 306 -20.75 3.58 -26.40
N PRO A 307 -19.95 3.13 -27.39
CA PRO A 307 -18.72 2.39 -27.13
C PRO A 307 -17.77 3.20 -26.24
N ASN A 308 -17.24 2.58 -25.19
CA ASN A 308 -16.33 3.23 -24.25
C ASN A 308 -15.00 2.46 -24.16
N PHE A 309 -13.89 3.20 -24.27
CA PHE A 309 -12.55 2.60 -24.25
C PHE A 309 -12.24 1.87 -22.94
N CYS A 310 -12.70 2.36 -21.78
CA CYS A 310 -12.48 1.69 -20.50
C CYS A 310 -13.13 0.31 -20.44
N VAL A 311 -14.30 0.15 -21.06
CA VAL A 311 -15.01 -1.15 -21.14
C VAL A 311 -14.23 -2.13 -22.00
N LEU A 312 -13.75 -1.67 -23.17
CA LEU A 312 -12.91 -2.46 -24.06
C LEU A 312 -11.61 -2.87 -23.36
N LEU A 313 -10.87 -1.90 -22.80
CA LEU A 313 -9.60 -2.12 -22.12
C LEU A 313 -9.74 -3.12 -20.97
N HIS A 314 -10.72 -2.91 -20.07
CA HIS A 314 -10.96 -3.83 -18.96
C HIS A 314 -11.28 -5.26 -19.43
N GLY A 315 -12.12 -5.39 -20.46
CA GLY A 315 -12.47 -6.68 -21.05
C GLY A 315 -11.24 -7.41 -21.58
N SER A 316 -10.42 -6.71 -22.37
CA SER A 316 -9.19 -7.24 -22.94
C SER A 316 -8.17 -7.63 -21.87
N LEU A 317 -7.87 -6.74 -20.91
CA LEU A 317 -6.91 -7.04 -19.82
C LEU A 317 -7.31 -8.28 -19.00
N LYS A 318 -8.61 -8.46 -18.77
CA LYS A 318 -9.13 -9.61 -18.05
C LYS A 318 -9.00 -10.91 -18.84
N VAL A 319 -9.36 -10.89 -20.12
CA VAL A 319 -9.36 -12.09 -20.98
C VAL A 319 -7.93 -12.54 -21.27
N GLU A 320 -7.06 -11.59 -21.59
CA GLU A 320 -5.67 -11.86 -21.93
C GLU A 320 -4.76 -12.08 -20.71
N GLY A 321 -5.26 -11.80 -19.50
CA GLY A 321 -4.44 -11.92 -18.29
C GLY A 321 -3.25 -10.96 -18.28
N MET A 322 -3.46 -9.73 -18.74
CA MET A 322 -2.44 -8.69 -18.87
C MET A 322 -2.73 -7.48 -17.98
N VAL A 323 -1.70 -6.66 -17.80
CA VAL A 323 -1.78 -5.31 -17.22
C VAL A 323 -1.30 -4.29 -18.25
N ALA A 324 -1.83 -3.08 -18.20
CA ALA A 324 -1.36 -1.95 -19.01
C ALA A 324 -0.50 -1.03 -18.15
N LEU A 325 0.75 -0.76 -18.56
CA LEU A 325 1.60 0.23 -17.92
C LEU A 325 1.10 1.64 -18.24
N VAL A 326 0.93 2.48 -17.23
CA VAL A 326 0.46 3.85 -17.36
C VAL A 326 1.49 4.83 -16.84
N GLN A 327 1.74 5.91 -17.57
CA GLN A 327 2.59 7.00 -17.13
C GLN A 327 1.79 7.97 -16.26
N LEU A 328 2.22 8.13 -15.01
CA LEU A 328 1.58 9.00 -14.01
C LEU A 328 2.23 10.39 -13.96
N GLY A 329 3.52 10.47 -14.33
CA GLY A 329 4.32 11.68 -14.30
C GLY A 329 5.74 11.45 -14.87
N PRO A 330 6.65 12.44 -14.75
CA PRO A 330 8.06 12.25 -15.06
C PRO A 330 8.67 11.18 -14.14
N GLU A 331 9.26 10.14 -14.73
CA GLU A 331 9.84 8.99 -13.98
C GLU A 331 8.87 8.41 -12.93
N TRP A 332 7.58 8.38 -13.25
CA TRP A 332 6.58 7.81 -12.37
C TRP A 332 5.51 7.06 -13.17
N PHE A 333 5.32 5.80 -12.81
CA PHE A 333 4.50 4.85 -13.55
C PHE A 333 3.56 4.09 -12.61
N GLY A 334 2.52 3.52 -13.19
CA GLY A 334 1.60 2.61 -12.53
C GLY A 334 1.18 1.50 -13.47
N MET A 335 0.17 0.74 -13.04
CA MET A 335 -0.45 -0.27 -13.88
C MET A 335 -1.97 -0.23 -13.78
N LEU A 336 -2.62 -0.45 -14.92
CA LEU A 336 -4.05 -0.69 -15.04
C LEU A 336 -4.30 -2.19 -15.21
N TYR A 337 -5.26 -2.72 -14.48
CA TYR A 337 -5.57 -4.15 -14.49
C TYR A 337 -7.02 -4.41 -14.11
N SER A 338 -7.52 -5.57 -14.51
CA SER A 338 -8.84 -6.03 -14.08
C SER A 338 -8.76 -6.65 -12.70
N GLN A 339 -9.53 -6.12 -11.75
CA GLN A 339 -9.70 -6.72 -10.42
C GLN A 339 -11.10 -7.30 -10.28
N ALA A 340 -11.19 -8.57 -9.87
CA ALA A 340 -12.44 -9.17 -9.44
C ALA A 340 -12.80 -8.69 -8.03
N ASP A 341 -13.94 -8.00 -7.92
CA ASP A 341 -14.60 -7.62 -6.66
C ASP A 341 -15.39 -8.81 -6.12
N SER A 342 -16.00 -9.59 -7.02
CA SER A 342 -16.64 -10.87 -6.71
C SER A 342 -16.53 -11.84 -7.88
N LYS A 343 -17.06 -13.05 -7.74
CA LYS A 343 -17.16 -14.03 -8.85
C LYS A 343 -17.87 -13.47 -10.09
N LYS A 344 -18.72 -12.44 -9.94
CA LYS A 344 -19.56 -11.88 -11.01
C LYS A 344 -19.19 -10.46 -11.41
N LYS A 345 -18.46 -9.71 -10.58
CA LYS A 345 -18.15 -8.30 -10.82
C LYS A 345 -16.64 -8.09 -10.85
N SER A 346 -16.15 -7.51 -11.94
CA SER A 346 -14.78 -7.01 -12.03
C SER A 346 -14.81 -5.58 -12.57
N ASN A 347 -13.86 -4.76 -12.12
CA ASN A 347 -13.70 -3.38 -12.57
C ASN A 347 -12.25 -3.13 -12.98
N LEU A 348 -12.06 -2.09 -13.79
CA LEU A 348 -10.74 -1.55 -14.08
C LEU A 348 -10.19 -0.87 -12.83
N MET A 349 -8.97 -1.24 -12.45
CA MET A 349 -8.24 -0.60 -11.36
C MET A 349 -6.89 -0.11 -11.84
N MET A 350 -6.41 0.95 -11.22
CA MET A 350 -5.07 1.50 -11.35
C MET A 350 -4.33 1.32 -10.03
N SER A 351 -3.09 0.85 -10.09
CA SER A 351 -2.15 0.90 -8.96
C SER A 351 -0.99 1.81 -9.29
N LEU A 352 -0.54 2.58 -8.31
CA LEU A 352 0.60 3.48 -8.46
C LEU A 352 1.86 2.79 -7.93
N PHE A 353 2.95 2.79 -8.70
CA PHE A 353 4.24 2.34 -8.19
C PHE A 353 4.94 3.45 -7.43
N GLU A 354 6.03 3.10 -6.75
CA GLU A 354 6.94 4.08 -6.17
C GLU A 354 7.47 5.01 -7.27
N PRO A 355 7.51 6.35 -7.06
CA PRO A 355 8.20 7.25 -7.97
C PRO A 355 9.68 6.87 -8.10
N GLY A 356 10.18 6.86 -9.34
CA GLY A 356 11.57 6.52 -9.62
C GLY A 356 11.76 5.76 -10.92
N PRO A 357 13.02 5.58 -11.35
CA PRO A 357 13.35 4.97 -12.63
C PRO A 357 13.19 3.44 -12.63
N ASP A 358 13.34 2.78 -11.49
CA ASP A 358 13.37 1.32 -11.34
C ASP A 358 12.51 0.81 -10.17
N PRO A 359 11.19 1.13 -10.14
CA PRO A 359 10.33 0.73 -9.03
C PRO A 359 10.22 -0.79 -8.87
N LEU A 360 10.38 -1.55 -9.97
CA LEU A 360 10.28 -3.01 -10.02
C LEU A 360 11.58 -3.61 -10.57
N PRO A 361 12.49 -4.12 -9.71
CA PRO A 361 13.80 -4.60 -10.14
C PRO A 361 13.76 -5.72 -11.19
N TRP A 362 12.71 -6.55 -11.20
CA TRP A 362 12.54 -7.64 -12.15
C TRP A 362 12.03 -7.18 -13.53
N LEU A 363 11.55 -5.95 -13.67
CA LEU A 363 11.31 -5.31 -14.98
C LEU A 363 12.49 -4.44 -15.43
N GLY A 364 13.36 -4.05 -14.52
CA GLY A 364 14.44 -3.09 -14.77
C GLY A 364 13.91 -1.67 -14.86
N LYS A 365 14.61 -0.80 -15.60
CA LYS A 365 14.20 0.60 -15.78
C LYS A 365 13.01 0.67 -16.72
N ILE A 366 11.90 1.24 -16.26
CA ILE A 366 10.66 1.30 -17.07
C ILE A 366 10.89 2.08 -18.38
N THR A 367 11.72 3.13 -18.32
CA THR A 367 12.09 3.94 -19.51
C THR A 367 12.90 3.19 -20.56
N HIS A 368 13.42 2.00 -20.25
CA HIS A 368 14.15 1.14 -21.19
C HIS A 368 13.26 0.03 -21.76
N LEU A 369 12.00 -0.07 -21.33
CA LEU A 369 11.05 -1.00 -21.92
C LEU A 369 10.64 -0.48 -23.30
N GLY A 370 10.92 -1.28 -24.33
CA GLY A 370 10.63 -0.96 -25.72
C GLY A 370 9.62 -1.92 -26.33
N PRO A 371 9.05 -1.58 -27.49
CA PRO A 371 8.13 -2.45 -28.20
C PRO A 371 8.86 -3.70 -28.73
N VAL A 372 8.18 -4.84 -28.72
CA VAL A 372 8.71 -6.12 -29.24
C VAL A 372 9.13 -6.01 -30.71
N SER A 373 8.51 -5.12 -31.49
CA SER A 373 8.84 -4.88 -32.91
C SER A 373 10.24 -4.32 -33.14
N GLU A 374 10.87 -3.71 -32.13
CA GLU A 374 12.24 -3.20 -32.21
C GLU A 374 13.29 -4.24 -31.78
N ALA A 375 12.86 -5.36 -31.18
CA ALA A 375 13.76 -6.44 -30.82
C ALA A 375 14.16 -7.26 -32.06
N ALA A 376 15.39 -7.79 -32.07
CA ALA A 376 15.88 -8.63 -33.16
C ALA A 376 15.10 -9.95 -33.29
N GLU A 377 14.60 -10.47 -32.17
CA GLU A 377 13.77 -11.66 -32.07
C GLU A 377 12.67 -11.39 -31.03
N ASN A 378 11.49 -12.01 -31.19
CA ASN A 378 10.41 -11.87 -30.21
C ASN A 378 10.87 -12.51 -28.87
N PRO A 379 11.02 -11.73 -27.78
CA PRO A 379 11.50 -12.26 -26.51
C PRO A 379 10.50 -13.23 -25.85
N TYR A 380 9.23 -13.18 -26.25
CA TYR A 380 8.19 -14.11 -25.81
C TYR A 380 8.19 -15.43 -26.60
N GLY A 381 8.98 -15.51 -27.68
CA GLY A 381 8.98 -16.62 -28.62
C GLY A 381 7.81 -16.58 -29.60
N GLU A 382 7.86 -17.40 -30.65
CA GLU A 382 6.80 -17.45 -31.68
C GLU A 382 5.48 -18.03 -31.14
N ASP A 383 5.58 -18.96 -30.18
CA ASP A 383 4.45 -19.64 -29.53
C ASP A 383 4.13 -19.10 -28.12
N ASP A 384 4.65 -17.92 -27.75
CA ASP A 384 4.42 -17.30 -26.43
C ASP A 384 4.82 -18.20 -25.24
N SER A 385 5.92 -18.93 -25.41
CA SER A 385 6.40 -19.95 -24.45
C SER A 385 7.59 -19.49 -23.62
N LYS A 386 8.07 -18.26 -23.84
CA LYS A 386 9.20 -17.65 -23.14
C LYS A 386 8.79 -16.29 -22.62
N SER A 387 9.60 -15.72 -21.76
CA SER A 387 9.46 -14.33 -21.32
C SER A 387 10.85 -13.70 -21.15
N PRO A 388 11.02 -12.41 -21.48
CA PRO A 388 12.23 -11.66 -21.10
C PRO A 388 12.34 -11.41 -19.60
N PHE A 389 11.26 -11.64 -18.85
CA PHE A 389 11.18 -11.43 -17.42
C PHE A 389 11.20 -12.76 -16.64
N PRO A 390 11.62 -12.75 -15.36
CA PRO A 390 12.16 -11.61 -14.61
C PRO A 390 13.63 -11.31 -14.94
N VAL A 391 13.98 -10.02 -14.99
CA VAL A 391 15.37 -9.55 -15.06
C VAL A 391 16.11 -10.00 -13.80
N GLN A 392 17.18 -10.77 -13.99
CA GLN A 392 17.97 -11.28 -12.88
C GLN A 392 18.90 -10.19 -12.33
N PRO A 393 19.06 -10.10 -11.01
CA PRO A 393 20.02 -9.18 -10.43
C PRO A 393 21.46 -9.56 -10.85
N PRO A 394 22.38 -8.59 -10.97
CA PRO A 394 23.75 -8.85 -11.42
C PRO A 394 24.51 -9.79 -10.47
N ALA A 395 24.18 -9.77 -9.18
CA ALA A 395 24.72 -10.66 -8.16
C ALA A 395 23.62 -11.54 -7.55
N LYS A 396 23.88 -12.85 -7.51
CA LYS A 396 23.02 -13.83 -6.84
C LYS A 396 22.97 -13.55 -5.33
N ARG A 397 21.79 -13.74 -4.74
CA ARG A 397 21.60 -13.65 -3.29
C ARG A 397 22.13 -14.90 -2.60
N SER A 398 22.37 -14.81 -1.29
CA SER A 398 22.95 -15.90 -0.48
C SER A 398 22.17 -17.21 -0.53
N TYR A 399 20.84 -17.17 -0.68
CA TYR A 399 19.99 -18.35 -0.81
C TYR A 399 19.93 -18.93 -2.24
N ALA A 400 20.33 -18.14 -3.24
CA ALA A 400 20.39 -18.54 -4.65
C ALA A 400 21.82 -18.90 -5.11
N GLN A 401 22.77 -18.91 -4.17
CA GLN A 401 24.15 -19.27 -4.37
C GLN A 401 24.63 -20.19 -3.24
N ASN A 402 25.64 -21.00 -3.50
CA ASN A 402 26.26 -21.79 -2.45
C ASN A 402 27.05 -20.87 -1.51
N VAL A 403 26.57 -20.74 -0.28
CA VAL A 403 27.26 -20.07 0.82
C VAL A 403 27.58 -21.08 1.93
N THR A 404 28.65 -20.85 2.67
CA THR A 404 29.07 -21.71 3.77
C THR A 404 28.89 -20.98 5.10
N VAL A 405 28.12 -21.58 6.02
CA VAL A 405 27.79 -20.99 7.33
C VAL A 405 27.98 -22.02 8.44
N TRP A 406 29.01 -21.83 9.27
CA TRP A 406 29.38 -22.76 10.35
C TRP A 406 29.27 -22.15 11.76
N ILE A 407 28.43 -21.13 11.92
CA ILE A 407 28.12 -20.55 13.25
C ILE A 407 27.42 -21.58 14.16
N LYS A 408 26.57 -22.43 13.58
CA LYS A 408 25.90 -23.53 14.29
C LYS A 408 26.55 -24.86 13.91
N ALA A 409 26.74 -25.74 14.91
CA ALA A 409 27.35 -27.07 14.71
C ALA A 409 26.62 -27.91 13.64
N SER A 410 25.30 -27.79 13.54
CA SER A 410 24.50 -28.51 12.54
C SER A 410 24.88 -28.16 11.09
N GLY A 411 25.24 -26.91 10.80
CA GLY A 411 25.66 -26.48 9.47
C GLY A 411 26.95 -27.16 9.04
N LEU A 412 27.94 -27.18 9.95
CA LEU A 412 29.21 -27.87 9.74
C LEU A 412 29.02 -29.38 9.56
N GLN A 413 28.23 -30.01 10.44
CA GLN A 413 27.92 -31.44 10.36
C GLN A 413 27.25 -31.80 9.03
N THR A 414 26.33 -30.96 8.53
CA THR A 414 25.65 -31.17 7.25
C THR A 414 26.64 -31.19 6.08
N ASP A 415 27.58 -30.25 6.04
CA ASP A 415 28.59 -30.17 4.99
C ASP A 415 29.53 -31.40 5.01
N VAL A 416 30.01 -31.78 6.19
CA VAL A 416 30.87 -32.97 6.35
C VAL A 416 30.11 -34.23 5.96
N GLN A 417 28.87 -34.42 6.43
CA GLN A 417 28.04 -35.58 6.07
C GLN A 417 27.78 -35.66 4.57
N LYS A 418 27.59 -34.52 3.88
CA LYS A 418 27.41 -34.49 2.43
C LYS A 418 28.66 -34.98 1.70
N ILE A 419 29.85 -34.61 2.18
CA ILE A 419 31.14 -35.13 1.67
C ILE A 419 31.23 -36.64 1.91
N LEU A 420 30.98 -37.11 3.13
CA LEU A 420 31.07 -38.54 3.48
C LEU A 420 30.07 -39.41 2.69
N ARG A 421 28.85 -38.91 2.44
CA ARG A 421 27.87 -39.61 1.61
C ARG A 421 28.34 -39.78 0.16
N ASN A 422 29.03 -38.78 -0.39
CA ASN A 422 29.59 -38.86 -1.74
C ASN A 422 30.86 -39.73 -1.77
N ALA A 423 31.67 -39.69 -0.71
CA ALA A 423 32.86 -40.52 -0.53
C ALA A 423 32.55 -42.03 -0.64
N ARG A 424 31.45 -42.49 -0.02
CA ARG A 424 31.00 -43.89 -0.06
C ARG A 424 30.47 -44.35 -1.42
N LYS A 425 30.30 -43.43 -2.38
CA LYS A 425 29.76 -43.67 -3.73
C LYS A 425 30.79 -43.40 -4.82
N LEU A 426 32.08 -43.54 -4.49
CA LEU A 426 33.14 -43.42 -5.48
C LEU A 426 33.30 -44.74 -6.25
N PRO A 427 33.59 -44.69 -7.57
CA PRO A 427 33.85 -43.51 -8.40
C PRO A 427 32.61 -42.75 -8.92
N ASP A 428 31.39 -43.30 -8.80
CA ASP A 428 30.16 -42.76 -9.41
C ASP A 428 29.87 -41.27 -9.08
N LYS A 429 30.24 -40.82 -7.88
CA LYS A 429 30.05 -39.43 -7.41
C LYS A 429 31.34 -38.62 -7.31
N MET A 430 32.38 -38.98 -8.06
CA MET A 430 33.70 -38.35 -8.01
C MET A 430 33.67 -36.83 -8.19
N GLN A 431 33.01 -36.32 -9.23
CA GLN A 431 32.95 -34.86 -9.48
C GLN A 431 32.27 -34.10 -8.32
N THR A 432 31.16 -34.63 -7.82
CA THR A 432 30.45 -34.01 -6.69
C THR A 432 31.22 -34.11 -5.38
N PHE A 433 31.94 -35.22 -5.13
CA PHE A 433 32.79 -35.38 -3.97
C PHE A 433 33.88 -34.30 -3.92
N TYR A 434 34.67 -34.16 -4.99
CA TYR A 434 35.75 -33.16 -5.04
C TYR A 434 35.24 -31.71 -5.06
N LYS A 435 34.06 -31.45 -5.63
CA LYS A 435 33.43 -30.11 -5.57
C LYS A 435 33.09 -29.71 -4.12
N GLU A 436 32.47 -30.61 -3.36
CA GLU A 436 32.09 -30.36 -1.97
C GLU A 436 33.33 -30.31 -1.05
N LEU A 437 34.33 -31.16 -1.32
CA LEU A 437 35.62 -31.16 -0.62
C LEU A 437 36.36 -29.82 -0.77
N ASN A 438 36.46 -29.31 -2.01
CA ASN A 438 37.08 -28.02 -2.28
C ASN A 438 36.27 -26.85 -1.73
N ARG A 439 34.93 -26.96 -1.67
CA ARG A 439 34.10 -25.95 -1.00
C ARG A 439 34.44 -25.86 0.49
N LEU A 440 34.46 -27.00 1.19
CA LEU A 440 34.83 -27.05 2.60
C LEU A 440 36.27 -26.54 2.79
N ARG A 441 37.20 -26.95 1.93
CA ARG A 441 38.59 -26.48 1.96
C ARG A 441 38.66 -24.96 1.90
N LYS A 442 38.11 -24.36 0.84
CA LYS A 442 38.12 -22.90 0.62
C LYS A 442 37.48 -22.14 1.80
N ALA A 443 36.36 -22.63 2.33
CA ALA A 443 35.69 -22.02 3.47
C ALA A 443 36.54 -22.09 4.76
N ALA A 444 37.13 -23.25 5.06
CA ALA A 444 37.99 -23.41 6.22
C ALA A 444 39.25 -22.52 6.14
N LEU A 445 39.85 -22.38 4.95
CA LEU A 445 40.97 -21.47 4.73
C LEU A 445 40.57 -20.01 4.95
N ALA A 446 39.41 -19.59 4.41
CA ALA A 446 38.91 -18.24 4.56
C ALA A 446 38.56 -17.88 6.01
N PHE A 447 38.02 -18.84 6.77
CA PHE A 447 37.70 -18.66 8.20
C PHE A 447 38.91 -18.87 9.12
N GLY A 448 40.05 -19.34 8.61
CA GLY A 448 41.20 -19.73 9.43
C GLY A 448 40.94 -20.96 10.30
N PHE A 449 40.00 -21.83 9.92
CA PHE A 449 39.61 -23.02 10.68
C PHE A 449 40.39 -24.28 10.23
N TRP A 450 41.70 -24.25 10.39
CA TRP A 450 42.63 -25.27 9.87
C TRP A 450 42.45 -26.66 10.50
N GLU A 451 42.03 -26.71 11.77
CA GLU A 451 41.78 -27.96 12.49
C GLU A 451 40.66 -28.78 11.84
N LEU A 452 39.68 -28.12 11.23
CA LEU A 452 38.63 -28.81 10.49
C LEU A 452 39.19 -29.60 9.31
N LEU A 453 40.19 -29.06 8.60
CA LEU A 453 40.81 -29.76 7.47
C LEU A 453 41.51 -31.05 7.92
N LYS A 454 42.19 -30.99 9.08
CA LYS A 454 42.81 -32.17 9.70
C LYS A 454 41.75 -33.21 10.10
N GLY A 455 40.71 -32.77 10.80
CA GLY A 455 39.61 -33.65 11.23
C GLY A 455 38.87 -34.30 10.06
N VAL A 456 38.59 -33.56 8.97
CA VAL A 456 37.95 -34.13 7.78
C VAL A 456 38.89 -35.10 7.05
N ALA A 457 40.20 -34.83 6.99
CA ALA A 457 41.14 -35.76 6.41
C ALA A 457 41.20 -37.10 7.16
N GLU A 458 41.22 -37.07 8.50
CA GLU A 458 41.17 -38.27 9.34
C GLU A 458 39.86 -39.05 9.15
N LEU A 459 38.73 -38.35 8.98
CA LEU A 459 37.45 -38.99 8.65
C LEU A 459 37.50 -39.70 7.29
N LEU A 460 38.13 -39.10 6.27
CA LEU A 460 38.27 -39.72 4.96
C LEU A 460 39.21 -40.95 4.99
N GLU A 461 40.29 -40.89 5.77
CA GLU A 461 41.15 -42.06 6.01
C GLU A 461 40.38 -43.20 6.68
N ARG A 462 39.57 -42.87 7.69
CA ARG A 462 38.70 -43.84 8.35
C ARG A 462 37.69 -44.45 7.37
N GLU A 463 37.01 -43.65 6.55
CA GLU A 463 36.08 -44.17 5.54
C GLU A 463 36.79 -45.04 4.50
N CYS A 464 38.03 -44.72 4.13
CA CYS A 464 38.84 -45.57 3.24
C CYS A 464 39.10 -46.97 3.84
N THR A 465 39.33 -47.06 5.16
CA THR A 465 39.50 -48.35 5.85
C THR A 465 38.21 -49.13 6.05
N LEU A 466 37.06 -48.46 5.99
CA LEU A 466 35.73 -49.03 6.19
C LEU A 466 35.00 -49.35 4.87
N LEU A 467 35.69 -49.23 3.73
CA LEU A 467 35.13 -49.60 2.44
C LEU A 467 34.77 -51.10 2.44
N PRO A 468 33.56 -51.49 1.98
CA PRO A 468 33.21 -52.89 1.80
C PRO A 468 34.10 -53.59 0.77
N ASP A 469 34.25 -54.91 0.88
CA ASP A 469 35.00 -55.72 -0.11
C ASP A 469 34.42 -55.64 -1.54
N SER A 470 33.15 -55.22 -1.67
CA SER A 470 32.46 -54.98 -2.93
C SER A 470 32.67 -53.57 -3.51
N ALA A 471 33.43 -52.70 -2.83
CA ALA A 471 33.69 -51.35 -3.30
C ALA A 471 34.65 -51.34 -4.49
N HIS A 472 34.46 -50.39 -5.40
CA HIS A 472 35.33 -50.22 -6.56
C HIS A 472 36.76 -49.83 -6.13
N PRO A 473 37.82 -50.39 -6.72
CA PRO A 473 39.21 -50.16 -6.29
C PRO A 473 39.62 -48.68 -6.32
N ASP A 474 39.10 -47.92 -7.29
CA ASP A 474 39.36 -46.47 -7.40
C ASP A 474 38.91 -45.69 -6.14
N ALA A 475 37.88 -46.13 -5.41
CA ALA A 475 37.39 -45.43 -4.23
C ALA A 475 38.50 -45.25 -3.16
N ALA A 476 39.30 -46.29 -2.92
CA ALA A 476 40.38 -46.25 -1.94
C ALA A 476 41.49 -45.27 -2.35
N PHE A 477 41.86 -45.26 -3.64
CA PHE A 477 42.86 -44.33 -4.18
C PHE A 477 42.39 -42.87 -4.07
N GLN A 478 41.15 -42.59 -4.42
CA GLN A 478 40.59 -41.23 -4.36
C GLN A 478 40.46 -40.73 -2.91
N LEU A 479 40.01 -41.56 -1.97
CA LEU A 479 39.87 -41.16 -0.56
C LEU A 479 41.23 -40.90 0.10
N SER A 480 42.20 -41.78 -0.13
CA SER A 480 43.56 -41.62 0.40
C SER A 480 44.24 -40.38 -0.18
N HIS A 481 44.06 -40.12 -1.48
CA HIS A 481 44.57 -38.92 -2.13
C HIS A 481 43.93 -37.65 -1.56
N ALA A 482 42.59 -37.61 -1.46
CA ALA A 482 41.86 -36.47 -0.93
C ALA A 482 42.25 -36.15 0.53
N ALA A 483 42.39 -37.16 1.38
CA ALA A 483 42.82 -36.97 2.77
C ALA A 483 44.24 -36.40 2.88
N ARG A 484 45.19 -36.95 2.11
CA ARG A 484 46.57 -36.44 2.06
C ARG A 484 46.61 -34.99 1.62
N GLN A 485 45.86 -34.64 0.57
CA GLN A 485 45.81 -33.28 0.03
C GLN A 485 45.18 -32.28 1.03
N LEU A 486 44.15 -32.70 1.78
CA LEU A 486 43.59 -31.89 2.86
C LEU A 486 44.58 -31.66 4.01
N LYS A 487 45.36 -32.68 4.41
CA LYS A 487 46.42 -32.50 5.43
C LYS A 487 47.47 -31.50 4.96
N LEU A 488 47.89 -31.58 3.69
CA LEU A 488 48.81 -30.62 3.08
C LEU A 488 48.22 -29.21 2.99
N ALA A 489 46.90 -29.07 2.83
CA ALA A 489 46.23 -27.77 2.85
C ALA A 489 46.06 -27.20 4.26
N SER A 490 46.16 -28.04 5.31
CA SER A 490 46.07 -27.61 6.72
C SER A 490 47.36 -27.01 7.28
N SER A 491 48.50 -27.18 6.57
CA SER A 491 49.79 -26.57 6.92
C SER A 491 49.95 -25.22 6.23
N THR A 492 50.23 -24.16 6.99
CA THR A 492 50.27 -22.76 6.53
C THR A 492 51.33 -22.44 5.46
N ASP A 493 52.43 -23.20 5.39
CA ASP A 493 53.54 -22.94 4.46
C ASP A 493 53.48 -23.73 3.14
N SER A 494 52.34 -24.39 2.89
CA SER A 494 52.18 -25.30 1.75
C SER A 494 51.53 -24.60 0.57
N GLN A 495 52.01 -24.86 -0.65
CA GLN A 495 51.38 -24.41 -1.90
C GLN A 495 49.90 -24.87 -2.00
N TYR A 496 49.55 -25.95 -1.28
CA TYR A 496 48.21 -26.50 -1.18
C TYR A 496 47.27 -25.72 -0.25
N ALA A 497 47.78 -24.77 0.54
CA ALA A 497 46.99 -23.85 1.37
C ALA A 497 46.48 -22.62 0.59
N ALA A 498 46.92 -22.43 -0.66
CA ALA A 498 46.43 -21.34 -1.50
C ALA A 498 44.92 -21.47 -1.79
N PHE A 499 44.18 -20.37 -1.70
CA PHE A 499 42.72 -20.35 -1.90
C PHE A 499 42.31 -20.82 -3.31
N GLU A 500 43.11 -20.48 -4.33
CA GLU A 500 42.84 -20.85 -5.72
C GLU A 500 43.18 -22.30 -6.07
N HIS A 501 44.02 -22.95 -5.27
CA HIS A 501 44.45 -24.32 -5.56
C HIS A 501 43.35 -25.34 -5.25
N ASN A 502 42.76 -25.97 -6.27
CA ASN A 502 41.77 -27.03 -6.05
C ASN A 502 42.41 -28.41 -5.99
N ILE A 503 41.93 -29.26 -5.07
CA ILE A 503 42.24 -30.68 -5.03
C ILE A 503 41.55 -31.34 -6.23
N VAL A 504 42.34 -31.87 -7.15
CA VAL A 504 41.85 -32.60 -8.33
C VAL A 504 41.86 -34.11 -8.10
N PRO A 505 40.93 -34.87 -8.73
CA PRO A 505 40.94 -36.33 -8.66
C PRO A 505 42.26 -36.92 -9.16
N MET A 506 42.67 -38.03 -8.55
CA MET A 506 43.81 -38.80 -9.05
C MET A 506 43.42 -39.47 -10.36
N ARG A 507 44.27 -39.42 -11.39
CA ARG A 507 44.05 -40.19 -12.61
C ARG A 507 44.42 -41.64 -12.32
N THR A 508 43.46 -42.54 -12.50
CA THR A 508 43.65 -43.98 -12.33
C THR A 508 43.27 -44.69 -13.62
N ASP A 509 43.96 -45.78 -13.92
CA ASP A 509 43.79 -46.53 -15.18
C ASP A 509 42.68 -47.60 -15.06
N PHE A 510 41.74 -47.43 -14.14
CA PHE A 510 40.64 -48.37 -13.89
C PHE A 510 39.44 -48.18 -14.85
N SER A 511 39.49 -47.20 -15.74
CA SER A 511 38.52 -47.01 -16.81
C SER A 511 38.99 -47.72 -18.08
N SER A 512 38.58 -48.98 -18.26
CA SER A 512 38.60 -49.69 -19.54
C SER A 512 37.19 -49.88 -20.06
#